data_AF-L1L3Z0-F1
#
_entry.id   AF-L1L3Z0-F1
#
_cell.length_a   1.000
_cell.length_b   1.000
_cell.length_c   1.000
_cell.angle_alpha   90.00
_cell.angle_beta   90.00
_cell.angle_gamma   90.00
#
_symmetry.space_group_name_H-M   'P 1'
#
loop_
_entity.id
_entity.type
_entity.pdbx_description
1 polymer ?
#
loop_
_entity_poly.entity_id
_entity_poly.type
_entity_poly.pdbx_seq_one_letter_code
_entity_poly.pdbx_strand_id
1 'polypeptide(L)'
;MVTRADATVADMRAVARWTIMANAAVGGLLLAGFPLAAIGRIHGLRDTAVAAGGLALALVGVFWAIWWTGEVLTPRFTTLRSLQDPALADLRAEIADAPKLFFGPFGTTVDQLGRACELHTTVAVNLTARLARERDEDRRAELDRALTAARVNIAHATARRRALVELVHAWQVRAALRRARAQTMLGSLLVVAGAVLFLLATDKG
;
A
#
# COMPACT_ATOMS: atom_id res chain seq x y z
N MET A 1 4.75 -22.82 -11.36
CA MET A 1 4.69 -21.62 -12.21
C MET A 1 4.59 -20.44 -11.26
N VAL A 2 5.70 -19.75 -10.99
CA VAL A 2 5.74 -18.61 -10.05
C VAL A 2 5.05 -17.44 -10.75
N THR A 3 3.97 -16.93 -10.18
CA THR A 3 3.22 -15.83 -10.76
C THR A 3 4.05 -14.54 -10.61
N ARG A 4 3.96 -13.61 -11.58
CA ARG A 4 4.70 -12.33 -11.55
C ARG A 4 4.49 -11.56 -10.24
N ALA A 5 3.32 -11.75 -9.61
CA ALA A 5 2.95 -11.23 -8.30
C ALA A 5 3.84 -11.78 -7.16
N ASP A 6 4.16 -13.07 -7.17
CA ASP A 6 4.98 -13.71 -6.14
C ASP A 6 6.42 -13.18 -6.17
N ALA A 7 6.97 -12.98 -7.38
CA ALA A 7 8.28 -12.38 -7.56
C ALA A 7 8.32 -10.93 -7.04
N THR A 8 7.29 -10.12 -7.30
CA THR A 8 7.22 -8.75 -6.79
C THR A 8 7.08 -8.70 -5.26
N VAL A 9 6.32 -9.61 -4.66
CA VAL A 9 6.16 -9.69 -3.20
C VAL A 9 7.48 -10.12 -2.53
N ALA A 10 8.19 -11.07 -3.14
CA ALA A 10 9.49 -11.51 -2.65
C ALA A 10 10.53 -10.36 -2.69
N ASP A 11 10.56 -9.60 -3.78
CA ASP A 11 11.47 -8.47 -3.95
C ASP A 11 11.17 -7.33 -2.94
N MET A 12 9.89 -6.99 -2.75
CA MET A 12 9.48 -6.03 -1.71
C MET A 12 9.89 -6.47 -0.30
N ARG A 13 9.74 -7.77 0.01
CA ARG A 13 10.17 -8.32 1.31
C ARG A 13 11.69 -8.28 1.47
N ALA A 14 12.44 -8.52 0.39
CA ALA A 14 13.89 -8.42 0.40
C ALA A 14 14.35 -6.99 0.68
N VAL A 15 13.81 -6.00 -0.05
CA VAL A 15 14.11 -4.56 0.16
C VAL A 15 13.78 -4.12 1.58
N ALA A 16 12.62 -4.51 2.11
CA ALA A 16 12.23 -4.17 3.47
C ALA A 16 13.17 -4.78 4.51
N ARG A 17 13.58 -6.05 4.37
CA ARG A 17 14.55 -6.70 5.26
C ARG A 17 15.90 -5.99 5.24
N TRP A 18 16.40 -5.64 4.05
CA TRP A 18 17.66 -4.90 3.91
C TRP A 18 17.58 -3.51 4.56
N THR A 19 16.46 -2.81 4.40
CA THR A 19 16.25 -1.49 5.02
C THR A 19 16.23 -1.59 6.55
N ILE A 20 15.55 -2.60 7.10
CA ILE A 20 15.53 -2.85 8.55
C ILE A 20 16.93 -3.20 9.05
N MET A 21 17.67 -4.09 8.35
CA MET A 21 19.04 -4.46 8.74
C MET A 21 20.00 -3.25 8.67
N ALA A 22 19.88 -2.40 7.66
CA ALA A 22 20.70 -1.19 7.55
C ALA A 22 20.44 -0.22 8.71
N ASN A 23 19.17 0.05 9.02
CA ASN A 23 18.79 0.92 10.14
C ASN A 23 19.20 0.31 11.49
N ALA A 24 19.07 -1.01 11.66
CA ALA A 24 19.54 -1.71 12.85
C ALA A 24 21.06 -1.64 13.00
N ALA A 25 21.81 -1.74 11.90
CA ALA A 25 23.27 -1.59 11.90
C ALA A 25 23.69 -0.17 12.29
N VAL A 26 23.00 0.86 11.78
CA VAL A 26 23.23 2.26 12.18
C VAL A 26 22.92 2.45 13.67
N GLY A 27 21.79 1.93 14.16
CA GLY A 27 21.45 1.97 15.58
C GLY A 27 22.48 1.25 16.46
N GLY A 28 22.95 0.08 16.02
CA GLY A 28 24.00 -0.68 16.68
C GLY A 28 25.32 0.09 16.73
N LEU A 29 25.71 0.75 15.64
CA LEU A 29 26.91 1.59 15.59
C LEU A 29 26.81 2.80 16.53
N LEU A 30 25.63 3.44 16.61
CA LEU A 30 25.38 4.54 17.54
C LEU A 30 25.47 4.10 19.00
N LEU A 31 25.01 2.90 19.32
CA LEU A 31 25.06 2.35 20.69
C LEU A 31 26.43 1.82 21.08
N ALA A 32 27.13 1.14 20.15
CA ALA A 32 28.36 0.41 20.44
C ALA A 32 29.65 1.16 20.06
N GLY A 33 29.62 2.02 19.02
CA GLY A 33 30.84 2.61 18.44
C GLY A 33 31.19 3.99 19.01
N PHE A 34 30.19 4.87 19.18
CA PHE A 34 30.41 6.28 19.51
C PHE A 34 30.62 6.59 21.01
N PRO A 35 29.86 6.01 21.95
CA PRO A 35 30.00 6.34 23.37
C PRO A 35 31.34 5.90 23.97
N LEU A 36 31.84 4.72 23.58
CA LEU A 36 33.06 4.13 24.15
C LEU A 36 34.35 4.91 23.81
N ALA A 37 34.40 5.57 22.64
CA ALA A 37 35.55 6.38 22.24
C ALA A 37 35.53 7.81 22.84
N ALA A 38 34.35 8.29 23.26
CA ALA A 38 34.14 9.69 23.68
C ALA A 38 34.05 9.89 25.20
N ILE A 39 33.83 8.82 25.99
CA ILE A 39 33.70 8.87 27.46
C ILE A 39 34.86 9.61 28.15
N GLY A 40 36.08 9.60 27.56
CA GLY A 40 37.24 10.28 28.12
C GLY A 40 37.34 11.79 27.88
N ARG A 41 36.45 12.41 27.08
CA ARG A 41 36.56 13.83 26.66
C ARG A 41 35.44 14.74 27.17
N ILE A 42 34.48 14.19 27.92
CA ILE A 42 33.30 14.96 28.32
C ILE A 42 33.55 15.61 29.68
N HIS A 43 33.86 16.90 29.69
CA HIS A 43 34.11 17.68 30.89
C HIS A 43 32.87 18.50 31.29
N GLY A 44 31.99 17.91 32.11
CA GLY A 44 30.91 18.63 32.79
C GLY A 44 29.49 18.17 32.46
N LEU A 45 28.56 18.44 33.39
CA LEU A 45 27.16 17.98 33.34
C LEU A 45 26.39 18.47 32.10
N ARG A 46 26.71 19.68 31.61
CA ARG A 46 26.05 20.28 30.44
C ARG A 46 26.40 19.52 29.16
N ASP A 47 27.66 19.21 28.94
CA ASP A 47 28.09 18.54 27.71
C ASP A 47 27.67 17.08 27.69
N THR A 48 27.63 16.41 28.86
CA THR A 48 27.01 15.09 29.01
C THR A 48 25.53 15.10 28.66
N ALA A 49 24.77 16.11 29.11
CA ALA A 49 23.35 16.22 28.80
C ALA A 49 23.10 16.47 27.30
N VAL A 50 23.92 17.29 26.65
CA VAL A 50 23.82 17.55 25.20
C VAL A 50 24.19 16.31 24.38
N ALA A 51 25.26 15.60 24.76
CA ALA A 51 25.65 14.35 24.12
C ALA A 51 24.58 13.26 24.27
N ALA A 52 24.04 13.08 25.48
CA ALA A 52 22.95 12.14 25.73
C ALA A 52 21.69 12.51 24.93
N GLY A 53 21.36 13.80 24.85
CA GLY A 53 20.25 14.31 24.04
C GLY A 53 20.42 14.05 22.54
N GLY A 54 21.62 14.30 21.99
CA GLY A 54 21.94 14.02 20.59
C GLY A 54 21.84 12.54 20.24
N LEU A 55 22.34 11.66 21.12
CA LEU A 55 22.23 10.21 20.97
C LEU A 55 20.75 9.75 21.03
N ALA A 56 19.98 10.25 22.00
CA ALA A 56 18.56 9.93 22.10
C ALA A 56 17.78 10.37 20.84
N LEU A 57 18.07 11.56 20.32
CA LEU A 57 17.45 12.07 19.10
C LEU A 57 17.77 11.18 17.88
N ALA A 58 19.02 10.73 17.76
CA ALA A 58 19.43 9.83 16.69
C ALA A 58 18.72 8.46 16.79
N LEU A 59 18.59 7.91 18.01
CA LEU A 59 17.86 6.65 18.24
C LEU A 59 16.37 6.78 17.91
N VAL A 60 15.73 7.91 18.26
CA VAL A 60 14.35 8.20 17.87
C VAL A 60 14.21 8.24 16.35
N GLY A 61 15.15 8.86 15.64
CA GLY A 61 15.18 8.87 14.17
C GLY A 61 15.26 7.47 13.57
N VAL A 62 16.12 6.60 14.13
CA VAL A 62 16.24 5.18 13.70
C VAL A 62 14.95 4.41 13.97
N PHE A 63 14.39 4.50 15.18
CA PHE A 63 13.15 3.81 15.54
C PHE A 63 11.99 4.26 14.66
N TRP A 64 11.88 5.56 14.40
CA TRP A 64 10.88 6.15 13.50
C TRP A 64 10.99 5.60 12.08
N ALA A 65 12.21 5.49 11.54
CA ALA A 65 12.44 4.92 10.22
C ALA A 65 12.05 3.43 10.16
N ILE A 66 12.37 2.66 11.20
CA ILE A 66 12.00 1.23 11.29
C ILE A 66 10.47 1.08 11.37
N TRP A 67 9.81 1.86 12.22
CA TRP A 67 8.36 1.82 12.40
C TRP A 67 7.60 2.05 11.09
N TRP A 68 7.95 3.12 10.37
CA TRP A 68 7.33 3.43 9.07
C TRP A 68 7.65 2.40 7.99
N THR A 69 8.82 1.78 8.01
CA THR A 69 9.14 0.66 7.11
C THR A 69 8.28 -0.57 7.43
N GLY A 70 7.95 -0.79 8.71
CA GLY A 70 7.07 -1.87 9.16
C GLY A 70 5.61 -1.74 8.70
N GLU A 71 5.07 -0.51 8.64
CA GLU A 71 3.71 -0.29 8.13
C GLU A 71 3.55 -0.69 6.65
N VAL A 72 4.61 -0.61 5.85
CA VAL A 72 4.59 -1.04 4.44
C VAL A 72 4.47 -2.57 4.34
N LEU A 73 4.94 -3.30 5.35
CA LEU A 73 4.89 -4.77 5.39
C LEU A 73 3.54 -5.32 5.84
N THR A 74 2.63 -4.49 6.37
CA THR A 74 1.30 -4.95 6.78
C THR A 74 0.35 -4.93 5.58
N PRO A 75 -0.04 -6.10 5.02
CA PRO A 75 -0.89 -6.13 3.84
C PRO A 75 -2.27 -5.55 4.19
N ARG A 76 -2.56 -4.37 3.65
CA ARG A 76 -3.92 -3.83 3.69
C ARG A 76 -4.74 -4.53 2.63
N PHE A 77 -5.83 -5.17 3.02
CA PHE A 77 -6.80 -5.72 2.07
C PHE A 77 -7.42 -4.56 1.27
N THR A 78 -6.99 -4.40 0.01
CA THR A 78 -7.58 -3.42 -0.90
C THR A 78 -8.96 -3.91 -1.33
N THR A 79 -9.98 -3.12 -1.05
CA THR A 79 -11.35 -3.35 -1.55
C THR A 79 -11.87 -2.09 -2.22
N LEU A 80 -12.97 -2.19 -2.98
CA LEU A 80 -13.60 -1.00 -3.55
C LEU A 80 -14.13 -0.04 -2.48
N ARG A 81 -14.38 -0.52 -1.25
CA ARG A 81 -14.72 0.32 -0.10
C ARG A 81 -13.57 1.25 0.29
N SER A 82 -12.34 0.86 -0.04
CA SER A 82 -11.16 1.68 0.22
C SER A 82 -11.14 2.98 -0.58
N LEU A 83 -11.94 3.14 -1.65
CA LEU A 83 -12.09 4.42 -2.37
C LEU A 83 -12.56 5.58 -1.49
N GLN A 84 -13.16 5.28 -0.34
CA GLN A 84 -13.57 6.29 0.65
C GLN A 84 -12.41 6.82 1.49
N ASP A 85 -11.23 6.18 1.45
CA ASP A 85 -10.04 6.65 2.16
C ASP A 85 -9.67 8.07 1.68
N PRO A 86 -9.44 9.03 2.61
CA PRO A 86 -9.01 10.38 2.24
C PRO A 86 -7.72 10.40 1.43
N ALA A 87 -6.85 9.40 1.55
CA ALA A 87 -5.63 9.28 0.76
C ALA A 87 -5.87 9.06 -0.75
N LEU A 88 -7.10 8.74 -1.14
CA LEU A 88 -7.53 8.51 -2.52
C LEU A 88 -8.46 9.60 -3.04
N ALA A 89 -8.47 10.79 -2.41
CA ALA A 89 -9.28 11.92 -2.85
C ALA A 89 -9.01 12.30 -4.32
N ASP A 90 -7.74 12.33 -4.73
CA ASP A 90 -7.33 12.61 -6.12
C ASP A 90 -7.94 11.59 -7.11
N LEU A 91 -7.80 10.29 -6.80
CA LEU A 91 -8.38 9.22 -7.61
C LEU A 91 -9.90 9.33 -7.69
N ARG A 92 -10.54 9.69 -6.58
CA ARG A 92 -12.00 9.89 -6.54
C ARG A 92 -12.44 11.06 -7.40
N ALA A 93 -11.68 12.16 -7.39
CA ALA A 93 -11.93 13.31 -8.24
C ALA A 93 -11.79 12.93 -9.73
N GLU A 94 -10.76 12.17 -10.08
CA GLU A 94 -10.53 11.71 -11.45
C GLU A 94 -11.61 10.73 -11.93
N ILE A 95 -12.09 9.85 -11.05
CA ILE A 95 -13.25 8.97 -11.33
C ILE A 95 -14.53 9.80 -11.49
N ALA A 96 -14.72 10.83 -10.68
CA ALA A 96 -15.89 11.71 -10.76
C ALA A 96 -15.91 12.54 -12.05
N ASP A 97 -14.74 12.90 -12.58
CA ASP A 97 -14.60 13.65 -13.83
C ASP A 97 -14.94 12.79 -15.06
N ALA A 98 -14.50 11.52 -15.07
CA ALA A 98 -14.69 10.62 -16.21
C ALA A 98 -15.28 9.24 -15.83
N PRO A 99 -16.48 9.16 -15.20
CA PRO A 99 -16.99 7.92 -14.62
C PRO A 99 -17.21 6.81 -15.66
N LYS A 100 -17.61 7.17 -16.89
CA LYS A 100 -17.81 6.22 -17.98
C LYS A 100 -16.53 5.50 -18.41
N LEU A 101 -15.35 6.14 -18.24
CA LEU A 101 -14.07 5.52 -18.57
C LEU A 101 -13.81 4.31 -17.65
N PHE A 102 -14.11 4.49 -16.36
CA PHE A 102 -13.85 3.50 -15.32
C PHE A 102 -14.92 2.40 -15.26
N PHE A 103 -16.20 2.79 -15.21
CA PHE A 103 -17.32 1.87 -15.01
C PHE A 103 -17.93 1.33 -16.31
N GLY A 104 -17.69 1.97 -17.47
CA GLY A 104 -18.22 1.55 -18.76
C GLY A 104 -19.75 1.64 -18.83
N PRO A 105 -20.44 0.69 -19.49
CA PRO A 105 -21.90 0.70 -19.61
C PRO A 105 -22.61 0.29 -18.31
N PHE A 106 -21.87 -0.14 -17.27
CA PHE A 106 -22.42 -0.70 -16.03
C PHE A 106 -22.73 0.36 -14.96
N GLY A 107 -22.67 1.63 -15.31
CA GLY A 107 -23.05 2.75 -14.46
C GLY A 107 -21.96 3.81 -14.32
N THR A 108 -22.06 4.59 -13.24
CA THR A 108 -21.18 5.71 -12.90
C THR A 108 -20.62 5.60 -11.47
N THR A 109 -21.04 4.59 -10.71
CA THR A 109 -20.61 4.37 -9.33
C THR A 109 -20.24 2.91 -9.08
N VAL A 110 -19.44 2.68 -8.04
CA VAL A 110 -19.08 1.33 -7.55
C VAL A 110 -20.32 0.50 -7.24
N ASP A 111 -21.32 1.09 -6.60
CA ASP A 111 -22.55 0.39 -6.22
C ASP A 111 -23.41 0.02 -7.44
N GLN A 112 -23.40 0.86 -8.49
CA GLN A 112 -24.07 0.53 -9.75
C GLN A 112 -23.37 -0.64 -10.45
N LEU A 113 -22.04 -0.66 -10.49
CA LEU A 113 -21.27 -1.80 -11.02
C LEU A 113 -21.53 -3.08 -10.22
N GLY A 114 -21.60 -2.98 -8.89
CA GLY A 114 -21.95 -4.11 -8.01
C GLY A 114 -23.34 -4.68 -8.34
N ARG A 115 -24.35 -3.80 -8.43
CA ARG A 115 -25.72 -4.18 -8.81
C ARG A 115 -25.80 -4.78 -10.22
N ALA A 116 -25.03 -4.27 -11.18
CA ALA A 116 -24.97 -4.82 -12.53
C ALA A 116 -24.39 -6.25 -12.53
N CYS A 117 -23.33 -6.50 -11.77
CA CYS A 117 -22.78 -7.85 -11.59
C CYS A 117 -23.80 -8.81 -10.98
N GLU A 118 -24.50 -8.39 -9.91
CA GLU A 118 -25.54 -9.20 -9.26
C GLU A 118 -26.67 -9.51 -10.25
N LEU A 119 -27.18 -8.48 -10.95
CA LEU A 119 -28.25 -8.61 -11.94
C LEU A 119 -27.88 -9.63 -13.03
N HIS A 120 -26.72 -9.48 -13.66
CA HIS A 120 -26.31 -10.40 -14.74
C HIS A 120 -26.08 -11.83 -14.23
N THR A 121 -25.58 -11.99 -13.00
CA THR A 121 -25.44 -13.30 -12.35
C THR A 121 -26.80 -13.95 -12.11
N THR A 122 -27.75 -13.20 -11.55
CA THR A 122 -29.12 -13.68 -11.34
C THR A 122 -29.81 -14.05 -12.65
N VAL A 123 -29.63 -13.24 -13.71
CA VAL A 123 -30.15 -13.55 -15.05
C VAL A 123 -29.55 -14.84 -15.59
N ALA A 124 -28.22 -15.03 -15.49
CA ALA A 124 -27.57 -16.24 -15.96
C ALA A 124 -28.05 -17.50 -15.20
N VAL A 125 -28.23 -17.41 -13.88
CA VAL A 125 -28.77 -18.50 -13.05
C VAL A 125 -30.21 -18.84 -13.47
N ASN A 126 -31.06 -17.82 -13.64
CA ASN A 126 -32.45 -18.00 -14.06
C ASN A 126 -32.55 -18.60 -15.47
N LEU A 127 -31.73 -18.13 -16.41
CA LEU A 127 -31.66 -18.67 -17.77
C LEU A 127 -31.19 -20.13 -17.77
N THR A 128 -30.18 -20.46 -16.97
CA THR A 128 -29.71 -21.85 -16.82
C THR A 128 -30.82 -22.75 -16.28
N ALA A 129 -31.55 -22.30 -15.26
CA ALA A 129 -32.68 -23.04 -14.70
C ALA A 129 -33.83 -23.22 -15.71
N ARG A 130 -34.10 -22.22 -16.55
CA ARG A 130 -35.10 -22.30 -17.63
C ARG A 130 -34.67 -23.28 -18.72
N LEU A 131 -33.41 -23.19 -19.16
CA LEU A 131 -32.84 -24.06 -20.19
C LEU A 131 -32.89 -25.54 -19.80
N ALA A 132 -32.72 -25.85 -18.51
CA ALA A 132 -32.83 -27.21 -17.98
C ALA A 132 -34.26 -27.80 -18.07
N ARG A 133 -35.30 -26.96 -18.12
CA ARG A 133 -36.70 -27.37 -18.16
C ARG A 133 -37.31 -27.31 -19.56
N GLU A 134 -36.70 -26.54 -20.46
CA GLU A 134 -37.22 -26.32 -21.81
C GLU A 134 -36.94 -27.53 -22.71
N ARG A 135 -37.95 -27.94 -23.48
CA ARG A 135 -37.90 -29.11 -24.38
C ARG A 135 -37.96 -28.73 -25.85
N ASP A 136 -38.47 -27.54 -26.15
CA ASP A 136 -38.52 -26.98 -27.49
C ASP A 136 -37.11 -26.56 -27.95
N GLU A 137 -36.63 -27.11 -29.07
CA GLU A 137 -35.28 -26.87 -29.60
C GLU A 137 -35.05 -25.41 -30.01
N ASP A 138 -36.05 -24.76 -30.62
CA ASP A 138 -35.94 -23.37 -31.06
C ASP A 138 -35.82 -22.42 -29.86
N ARG A 139 -36.64 -22.66 -28.82
CA ARG A 139 -36.56 -21.90 -27.56
C ARG A 139 -35.29 -22.16 -26.79
N ARG A 140 -34.77 -23.39 -26.80
CA ARG A 140 -33.47 -23.71 -26.21
C ARG A 140 -32.34 -22.95 -26.89
N ALA A 141 -32.36 -22.86 -28.23
CA ALA A 141 -31.36 -22.10 -28.98
C ALA A 141 -31.42 -20.59 -28.68
N GLU A 142 -32.61 -20.03 -28.47
CA GLU A 142 -32.76 -18.63 -28.03
C GLU A 142 -32.24 -18.42 -26.59
N LEU A 143 -32.60 -19.30 -25.66
CA LEU A 143 -32.15 -19.23 -24.26
C LEU A 143 -30.62 -19.39 -24.15
N ASP A 144 -30.01 -20.25 -24.97
CA ASP A 144 -28.56 -20.45 -24.98
C ASP A 144 -27.80 -19.23 -25.50
N ARG A 145 -28.33 -18.56 -26.54
CA ARG A 145 -27.83 -17.26 -27.01
C ARG A 145 -27.91 -16.19 -25.92
N ALA A 146 -29.05 -16.10 -25.22
CA ALA A 146 -29.23 -15.17 -24.12
C ALA A 146 -28.29 -15.47 -22.93
N LEU A 147 -28.07 -16.75 -22.62
CA LEU A 147 -27.16 -17.18 -21.55
C LEU A 147 -25.70 -16.84 -21.89
N THR A 148 -25.31 -17.04 -23.15
CA THR A 148 -23.98 -16.69 -23.65
C THR A 148 -23.73 -15.18 -23.54
N ALA A 149 -24.69 -14.36 -23.96
CA ALA A 149 -24.63 -12.91 -23.79
C ALA A 149 -24.53 -12.49 -22.31
N ALA A 150 -25.32 -13.11 -21.43
CA ALA A 150 -25.25 -12.86 -19.99
C ALA A 150 -23.87 -13.21 -19.40
N ARG A 151 -23.27 -14.34 -19.79
CA ARG A 151 -21.93 -14.75 -19.36
C ARG A 151 -20.84 -13.77 -19.82
N VAL A 152 -20.92 -13.30 -21.06
CA VAL A 152 -20.00 -12.27 -21.59
C VAL A 152 -20.12 -10.98 -20.78
N ASN A 153 -21.34 -10.54 -20.45
CA ASN A 153 -21.55 -9.36 -19.63
C ASN A 153 -20.99 -9.51 -18.19
N ILE A 154 -21.15 -10.69 -17.57
CA ILE A 154 -20.54 -11.00 -16.27
C ILE A 154 -19.01 -10.89 -16.35
N ALA A 155 -18.41 -11.45 -17.41
CA ALA A 155 -16.96 -11.41 -17.60
C ALA A 155 -16.46 -9.97 -17.74
N HIS A 156 -17.14 -9.14 -18.54
CA HIS A 156 -16.80 -7.73 -18.70
C HIS A 156 -16.94 -6.93 -17.40
N ALA A 157 -18.05 -7.09 -16.67
CA ALA A 157 -18.27 -6.37 -15.41
C ALA A 157 -17.24 -6.80 -14.34
N THR A 158 -16.92 -8.10 -14.27
CA THR A 158 -15.91 -8.63 -13.35
C THR A 158 -14.50 -8.15 -13.69
N ALA A 159 -14.14 -8.12 -14.97
CA ALA A 159 -12.85 -7.60 -15.43
C ALA A 159 -12.70 -6.12 -15.07
N ARG A 160 -13.74 -5.30 -15.26
CA ARG A 160 -13.75 -3.88 -14.85
C ARG A 160 -13.63 -3.72 -13.34
N ARG A 161 -14.33 -4.55 -12.57
CA ARG A 161 -14.20 -4.57 -11.10
C ARG A 161 -12.77 -4.86 -10.66
N ARG A 162 -12.11 -5.84 -11.29
CA ARG A 162 -10.71 -6.19 -10.99
C ARG A 162 -9.76 -5.05 -11.37
N ALA A 163 -9.93 -4.46 -12.55
CA ALA A 163 -9.13 -3.31 -12.99
C ALA A 163 -9.27 -2.11 -12.03
N LEU A 164 -10.47 -1.84 -11.51
CA LEU A 164 -10.67 -0.80 -10.50
C LEU A 164 -9.95 -1.12 -9.19
N VAL A 165 -10.00 -2.37 -8.72
CA VAL A 165 -9.27 -2.78 -7.51
C VAL A 165 -7.76 -2.66 -7.70
N GLU A 166 -7.24 -3.05 -8.87
CA GLU A 166 -5.83 -2.90 -9.22
C GLU A 166 -5.41 -1.42 -9.27
N LEU A 167 -6.25 -0.55 -9.85
CA LEU A 167 -6.01 0.89 -9.88
C LEU A 167 -6.01 1.48 -8.45
N VAL A 168 -7.00 1.13 -7.63
CA VAL A 168 -7.06 1.56 -6.22
C VAL A 168 -5.81 1.09 -5.49
N HIS A 169 -5.38 -0.16 -5.70
CA HIS A 169 -4.17 -0.70 -5.08
C HIS A 169 -2.93 0.10 -5.50
N ALA A 170 -2.76 0.38 -6.79
CA ALA A 170 -1.63 1.17 -7.29
C ALA A 170 -1.59 2.58 -6.68
N TRP A 171 -2.75 3.24 -6.56
CA TRP A 171 -2.85 4.55 -5.92
C TRP A 171 -2.59 4.51 -4.41
N GLN A 172 -3.06 3.46 -3.72
CA GLN A 172 -2.74 3.25 -2.31
C GLN A 172 -1.24 3.07 -2.09
N VAL A 173 -0.59 2.26 -2.92
CA VAL A 173 0.87 2.07 -2.89
C VAL A 173 1.59 3.38 -3.16
N ARG A 174 1.15 4.17 -4.16
CA ARG A 174 1.73 5.50 -4.43
C ARG A 174 1.56 6.47 -3.26
N ALA A 175 0.40 6.50 -2.62
CA ALA A 175 0.14 7.35 -1.47
C ALA A 175 0.95 6.92 -0.23
N ALA A 176 1.08 5.61 0.00
CA ALA A 176 1.92 5.04 1.04
C ALA A 176 3.41 5.37 0.80
N LEU A 177 3.88 5.22 -0.43
CA LEU A 177 5.27 5.52 -0.80
C LEU A 177 5.59 7.01 -0.62
N ARG A 178 4.69 7.92 -1.01
CA ARG A 178 4.86 9.36 -0.78
C ARG A 178 5.00 9.68 0.71
N ARG A 179 4.16 9.07 1.56
CA ARG A 179 4.26 9.21 3.02
C ARG A 179 5.56 8.61 3.55
N ALA A 180 5.90 7.39 3.15
CA ALA A 180 7.12 6.73 3.57
C ALA A 180 8.36 7.55 3.21
N ARG A 181 8.44 8.13 2.00
CA ARG A 181 9.56 8.99 1.57
C ARG A 181 9.71 10.24 2.44
N ALA A 182 8.60 10.90 2.77
CA ALA A 182 8.64 12.07 3.66
C ALA A 182 9.13 11.69 5.06
N GLN A 183 8.67 10.53 5.56
CA GLN A 183 9.00 10.04 6.90
C GLN A 183 10.45 9.53 6.99
N THR A 184 10.97 8.89 5.94
CA THR A 184 12.39 8.50 5.88
C THR A 184 13.31 9.70 5.77
N MET A 185 12.93 10.74 5.02
CA MET A 185 13.66 12.01 5.01
C MET A 185 13.71 12.66 6.40
N LEU A 186 12.57 12.74 7.09
CA LEU A 186 12.49 13.21 8.48
C LEU A 186 13.36 12.38 9.44
N GLY A 187 13.28 11.05 9.34
CA GLY A 187 14.13 10.15 10.12
C GLY A 187 15.62 10.39 9.87
N SER A 188 16.04 10.52 8.61
CA SER A 188 17.43 10.79 8.26
C SER A 188 17.90 12.15 8.79
N LEU A 189 17.05 13.19 8.73
CA LEU A 189 17.35 14.51 9.26
C LEU A 189 17.54 14.47 10.79
N LEU A 190 16.70 13.73 11.51
CA LEU A 190 16.83 13.53 12.96
C LEU A 190 18.14 12.82 13.31
N VAL A 191 18.53 11.81 12.54
CA VAL A 191 19.80 11.08 12.75
C VAL A 191 20.99 12.02 12.53
N VAL A 192 21.01 12.79 11.43
CA VAL A 192 22.09 13.75 11.14
C VAL A 192 22.16 14.83 12.21
N ALA A 193 21.02 15.41 12.59
CA ALA A 193 20.97 16.43 13.64
C ALA A 193 21.47 15.90 14.99
N GLY A 194 21.03 14.69 15.39
CA GLY A 194 21.47 14.03 16.61
C GLY A 194 22.97 13.74 16.60
N ALA A 195 23.51 13.24 15.50
CA ALA A 195 24.94 12.98 15.33
C ALA A 195 25.78 14.26 15.38
N VAL A 196 25.33 15.34 14.72
CA VAL A 196 26.01 16.64 14.75
C VAL A 196 26.01 17.23 16.15
N LEU A 197 24.88 17.16 16.87
CA LEU A 197 24.79 17.62 18.26
C LEU A 197 25.73 16.84 19.18
N PHE A 198 25.79 15.51 19.01
CA PHE A 198 26.72 14.65 19.75
C PHE A 198 28.17 15.05 19.48
N LEU A 199 28.56 15.16 18.21
CA LEU A 199 29.93 15.53 17.82
C LEU A 199 30.34 16.90 18.37
N LEU A 200 29.48 17.91 18.25
CA LEU A 200 29.74 19.26 18.77
C LEU A 200 29.91 19.30 20.28
N ALA A 201 29.19 18.45 21.03
CA ALA A 201 29.34 18.33 22.48
C ALA A 201 30.65 17.62 22.86
N THR A 202 31.14 16.71 22.02
CA THR A 202 32.39 15.97 22.26
C THR A 202 33.66 16.65 21.74
N ASP A 203 33.54 17.63 20.82
CA ASP A 203 34.67 18.34 20.20
C ASP A 203 35.07 19.64 20.95
N LYS A 204 34.18 20.17 21.79
CA LYS A 204 34.44 21.38 22.61
C LYS A 204 34.97 21.07 24.03
N GLY A 205 35.22 19.81 24.35
CA GLY A 205 35.64 19.32 25.67
C GLY A 205 37.08 18.80 25.73
#